data_AF-A0A841EWJ5-F1
#
_entry.id   AF-A0A841EWJ5-F1
#
_cell.length_a   1.000
_cell.length_b   1.000
_cell.length_c   1.000
_cell.angle_alpha   90.00
_cell.angle_beta   90.00
_cell.angle_gamma   90.00
#
_symmetry.space_group_name_H-M   'P 1'
#
loop_
_entity.id
_entity.type
_entity.pdbx_description
1 polymer ?
#
loop_
_entity_poly.entity_id
_entity_poly.type
_entity_poly.pdbx_seq_one_letter_code
_entity_poly.pdbx_strand_id
1 'polypeptide(L)'
;MTTPEHQPLSSLNWKKDKLEMLDQRLLPETILMLKLYTPEEVWESIHSMKVRGAPAIGIAAAFGVVLGAKAYDGIAIQGWLDHVKSVCAHLATSRPTAVNLFWALDRMMQKANQAAEAGLSLAESTDALEVEALLIQKEDEEVCRMIGEHALPLFEDGMGVLTHCNAGGLATAKYGTATAPMYLAQERGIHLKVFADETRPVLQGARLTAFELQQAGIDVTLLCDNMAGMVMSKGWVQAVIVGTDRVAANGDVANKIGTYSLAVLAKAHNIPFYVASPLSTIDLSTASGDLIPIEERAAEEVTEGFGKRTAPKGVKVYNPAFDVTPNEYVTAIITEKGIVRAPFQENLAALFAENK
;
A
#
# COMPACT_ATOMS: atom_id res chain seq x y z
N MET A 1 16.12 -23.15 -19.58
CA MET A 1 15.00 -22.19 -19.70
C MET A 1 15.35 -21.03 -18.80
N THR A 2 15.92 -19.98 -19.37
CA THR A 2 16.22 -18.73 -18.66
C THR A 2 14.89 -18.11 -18.26
N THR A 3 14.61 -18.04 -16.96
CA THR A 3 13.59 -17.15 -16.41
C THR A 3 13.82 -15.76 -17.02
N PRO A 4 12.79 -15.02 -17.45
CA PRO A 4 13.01 -13.66 -17.94
C PRO A 4 13.57 -12.87 -16.76
N GLU A 5 14.88 -12.58 -16.80
CA GLU A 5 15.51 -11.71 -15.83
C GLU A 5 14.77 -10.37 -15.96
N HIS A 6 14.16 -9.91 -14.86
CA HIS A 6 13.50 -8.62 -14.71
C HIS A 6 12.00 -8.46 -15.02
N GLN A 7 11.15 -9.46 -14.75
CA GLN A 7 9.70 -9.21 -14.69
C GLN A 7 9.24 -8.75 -13.29
N PRO A 8 8.47 -7.64 -13.19
CA PRO A 8 7.84 -7.23 -11.93
C PRO A 8 6.91 -8.32 -11.38
N LEU A 9 6.97 -8.54 -10.07
CA LEU A 9 6.10 -9.50 -9.39
C LEU A 9 4.74 -8.87 -9.10
N SER A 10 3.66 -9.59 -9.42
CA SER A 10 2.30 -9.22 -9.02
C SER A 10 1.95 -9.89 -7.69
N SER A 11 1.50 -9.08 -6.71
CA SER A 11 1.14 -9.53 -5.37
C SER A 11 -0.13 -10.41 -5.37
N LEU A 12 -1.06 -10.14 -6.28
CA LEU A 12 -2.40 -10.73 -6.33
C LEU A 12 -2.80 -11.01 -7.78
N ASN A 13 -3.10 -12.27 -8.11
CA ASN A 13 -3.53 -12.68 -9.44
C ASN A 13 -4.80 -13.50 -9.35
N TRP A 14 -5.91 -12.93 -9.82
CA TRP A 14 -7.17 -13.66 -9.92
C TRP A 14 -7.14 -14.66 -11.09
N LYS A 15 -7.57 -15.91 -10.84
CA LYS A 15 -7.56 -17.00 -11.83
C LYS A 15 -8.95 -17.63 -12.00
N LYS A 16 -10.03 -16.85 -11.98
CA LYS A 16 -11.45 -17.27 -12.07
C LYS A 16 -11.93 -18.17 -10.91
N ASP A 17 -11.20 -19.22 -10.56
CA ASP A 17 -11.58 -20.19 -9.52
C ASP A 17 -10.78 -20.04 -8.22
N LYS A 18 -9.75 -19.18 -8.23
CA LYS A 18 -8.85 -18.96 -7.09
C LYS A 18 -8.17 -17.61 -7.16
N LEU A 19 -7.69 -17.15 -6.01
CA LEU A 19 -6.76 -16.05 -5.88
C LEU A 19 -5.34 -16.59 -5.69
N GLU A 20 -4.44 -16.28 -6.61
CA GLU A 20 -3.01 -16.51 -6.41
C GLU A 20 -2.39 -15.32 -5.68
N MET A 21 -1.73 -15.55 -4.55
CA MET A 21 -1.22 -14.50 -3.66
C MET A 21 0.24 -14.77 -3.29
N LEU A 22 1.08 -13.75 -3.37
CA LEU A 22 2.46 -13.83 -2.91
C LEU A 22 2.53 -13.85 -1.38
N ASP A 23 3.20 -14.83 -0.78
CA ASP A 23 3.51 -14.80 0.67
C ASP A 23 4.67 -13.84 0.94
N GLN A 24 4.34 -12.57 1.22
CA GLN A 24 5.31 -11.51 1.44
C GLN A 24 6.17 -11.70 2.70
N ARG A 25 5.86 -12.68 3.55
CA ARG A 25 6.65 -12.99 4.75
C ARG A 25 7.92 -13.74 4.41
N LEU A 26 7.89 -14.50 3.32
CA LEU A 26 9.03 -15.31 2.87
C LEU A 26 10.03 -14.53 2.01
N LEU A 27 9.65 -13.31 1.58
CA LEU A 27 10.57 -12.41 0.91
C LEU A 27 11.64 -11.87 1.88
N PRO A 28 12.89 -11.70 1.40
CA PRO A 28 13.32 -11.83 0.00
C PRO A 28 13.82 -13.25 -0.40
N GLU A 29 13.90 -14.20 0.54
CA GLU A 29 14.57 -15.48 0.32
C GLU A 29 13.76 -16.45 -0.56
N THR A 30 12.43 -16.39 -0.51
CA THR A 30 11.57 -17.32 -1.25
C THR A 30 10.37 -16.60 -1.85
N ILE A 31 10.22 -16.75 -3.17
CA ILE A 31 9.03 -16.32 -3.91
C ILE A 31 8.03 -17.49 -3.90
N LEU A 32 6.99 -17.39 -3.08
CA LEU A 32 5.93 -18.39 -2.98
C LEU A 32 4.57 -17.78 -3.35
N MET A 33 3.97 -18.26 -4.45
CA MET A 33 2.60 -17.94 -4.81
C MET A 33 1.65 -18.98 -4.22
N LEU A 34 0.92 -18.58 -3.19
CA LEU A 34 -0.16 -19.35 -2.59
C LEU A 34 -1.36 -19.38 -3.52
N LYS A 35 -2.15 -20.46 -3.46
CA LYS A 35 -3.43 -20.60 -4.18
C LYS A 35 -4.54 -20.65 -3.14
N LEU A 36 -5.38 -19.63 -3.10
CA LEU A 36 -6.47 -19.49 -2.15
C LEU A 36 -7.80 -19.73 -2.87
N TYR A 37 -8.60 -20.64 -2.34
CA TYR A 37 -9.86 -21.13 -2.87
C TYR A 37 -11.05 -20.75 -1.97
N THR A 38 -10.81 -20.37 -0.71
CA THR A 38 -11.89 -20.04 0.23
C THR A 38 -11.72 -18.67 0.90
N PRO A 39 -12.81 -18.06 1.39
CA PRO A 39 -12.75 -16.83 2.18
C PRO A 39 -11.88 -16.96 3.45
N GLU A 40 -11.85 -18.14 4.08
CA GLU A 40 -11.06 -18.39 5.30
C GLU A 40 -9.56 -18.35 5.00
N GLU A 41 -9.14 -18.88 3.84
CA GLU A 41 -7.75 -18.80 3.40
C GLU A 41 -7.32 -17.36 3.09
N VAL A 42 -8.22 -16.55 2.53
CA VAL A 42 -8.01 -15.11 2.33
C VAL A 42 -7.93 -14.38 3.66
N TRP A 43 -8.85 -14.66 4.59
CA TRP A 43 -8.86 -14.09 5.94
C TRP A 43 -7.53 -14.35 6.66
N GLU A 44 -7.07 -15.60 6.67
CA GLU A 44 -5.82 -16.00 7.32
C GLU A 44 -4.62 -15.31 6.66
N SER A 45 -4.66 -15.13 5.34
CA SER A 45 -3.59 -14.46 4.61
C SER A 45 -3.50 -12.96 4.92
N ILE A 46 -4.63 -12.30 5.14
CA ILE A 46 -4.69 -10.90 5.60
C ILE A 46 -4.26 -10.81 7.07
N HIS A 47 -4.80 -11.67 7.94
CA HIS A 47 -4.57 -11.66 9.38
C HIS A 47 -3.09 -11.90 9.73
N SER A 48 -2.50 -12.94 9.14
CA SER A 48 -1.10 -13.35 9.35
C SER A 48 -0.09 -12.52 8.56
N MET A 49 -0.53 -11.49 7.83
CA MET A 49 0.27 -10.59 7.00
C MET A 49 1.04 -11.29 5.86
N LYS A 50 0.47 -12.35 5.26
CA LYS A 50 0.95 -12.89 3.97
C LYS A 50 0.78 -11.86 2.86
N VAL A 51 -0.35 -11.13 2.90
CA VAL A 51 -0.58 -9.90 2.13
C VAL A 51 -0.57 -8.69 3.06
N ARG A 52 0.04 -7.59 2.58
CA ARG A 52 0.07 -6.29 3.27
C ARG A 52 0.14 -5.17 2.22
N GLY A 53 -0.08 -3.94 2.69
CA GLY A 53 -0.37 -2.80 1.84
C GLY A 53 -1.88 -2.57 1.81
N ALA A 54 -2.31 -1.33 2.07
CA ALA A 54 -3.73 -1.04 2.26
C ALA A 54 -4.56 -1.42 1.03
N PRO A 55 -4.16 -1.07 -0.22
CA PRO A 55 -4.91 -1.48 -1.39
C PRO A 55 -4.90 -2.99 -1.63
N ALA A 56 -3.74 -3.67 -1.49
CA ALA A 56 -3.65 -5.12 -1.66
C ALA A 56 -4.57 -5.89 -0.68
N ILE A 57 -4.71 -5.43 0.56
CA ILE A 57 -5.66 -6.01 1.53
C ILE A 57 -7.11 -5.87 1.04
N GLY A 58 -7.49 -4.68 0.55
CA GLY A 58 -8.84 -4.45 0.02
C GLY A 58 -9.14 -5.32 -1.21
N ILE A 59 -8.20 -5.42 -2.15
CA ILE A 59 -8.32 -6.26 -3.35
C ILE A 59 -8.44 -7.74 -2.96
N ALA A 60 -7.59 -8.22 -2.05
CA ALA A 60 -7.64 -9.60 -1.57
C ALA A 60 -9.00 -9.91 -0.92
N ALA A 61 -9.51 -9.00 -0.09
CA ALA A 61 -10.82 -9.14 0.54
C ALA A 61 -11.97 -9.17 -0.49
N ALA A 62 -11.93 -8.31 -1.50
CA ALA A 62 -12.93 -8.32 -2.58
C ALA A 62 -12.97 -9.68 -3.30
N PHE A 63 -11.81 -10.25 -3.64
CA PHE A 63 -11.76 -11.59 -4.21
C PHE A 63 -12.17 -12.69 -3.21
N GLY A 64 -11.92 -12.51 -1.90
CA GLY A 64 -12.46 -13.37 -0.85
C GLY A 64 -13.99 -13.41 -0.85
N VAL A 65 -14.65 -12.27 -1.08
CA VAL A 65 -16.12 -12.21 -1.22
C VAL A 65 -16.58 -12.98 -2.45
N VAL A 66 -15.87 -12.86 -3.59
CA VAL A 66 -16.18 -13.62 -4.81
C VAL A 66 -16.05 -15.12 -4.57
N LEU A 67 -15.00 -15.58 -3.89
CA LEU A 67 -14.83 -17.00 -3.54
C LEU A 67 -15.98 -17.51 -2.65
N GLY A 68 -16.40 -16.71 -1.67
CA GLY A 68 -17.54 -17.03 -0.82
C GLY A 68 -18.86 -17.09 -1.60
N ALA A 69 -19.12 -16.10 -2.46
CA ALA A 69 -20.30 -16.08 -3.32
C ALA A 69 -20.38 -17.32 -4.24
N LYS A 70 -19.24 -17.76 -4.79
CA LYS A 70 -19.14 -18.97 -5.62
C LYS A 70 -19.35 -20.27 -4.84
N ALA A 71 -19.10 -20.27 -3.54
CA ALA A 71 -19.26 -21.43 -2.66
C ALA A 71 -20.70 -21.62 -2.16
N TYR A 72 -21.61 -20.67 -2.42
CA TYR A 72 -23.00 -20.78 -2.03
C TYR A 72 -23.71 -21.92 -2.80
N ASP A 73 -24.27 -22.88 -2.06
CA ASP A 73 -24.89 -24.10 -2.60
C ASP A 73 -26.42 -24.08 -2.59
N GLY A 74 -27.03 -23.00 -2.10
CA GLY A 74 -28.48 -22.80 -2.11
C GLY A 74 -29.02 -22.33 -3.47
N ILE A 75 -30.34 -22.18 -3.54
CA ILE A 75 -31.06 -21.83 -4.79
C ILE A 75 -31.75 -20.45 -4.74
N ALA A 76 -31.77 -19.80 -3.58
CA ALA A 76 -32.53 -18.56 -3.38
C ALA A 76 -31.59 -17.35 -3.32
N ILE A 77 -31.91 -16.30 -4.08
CA ILE A 77 -31.13 -15.06 -4.12
C ILE A 77 -30.99 -14.39 -2.75
N GLN A 78 -32.04 -14.44 -1.92
CA GLN A 78 -31.97 -13.90 -0.57
C GLN A 78 -30.97 -14.68 0.31
N GLY A 79 -30.96 -16.02 0.19
CA GLY A 79 -30.00 -16.84 0.92
C GLY A 79 -28.56 -16.63 0.44
N TRP A 80 -28.36 -16.38 -0.86
CA TRP A 80 -27.06 -15.97 -1.40
C TRP A 80 -26.61 -14.63 -0.84
N LEU A 81 -27.49 -13.62 -0.78
CA LEU A 81 -27.19 -12.31 -0.24
C LEU A 81 -26.83 -12.37 1.26
N ASP A 82 -27.60 -13.16 2.04
CA ASP A 82 -27.31 -13.39 3.46
C ASP A 82 -25.97 -14.10 3.67
N HIS A 83 -25.63 -15.05 2.79
CA HIS A 83 -24.33 -15.72 2.79
C HIS A 83 -23.18 -14.74 2.48
N VAL A 84 -23.30 -13.94 1.41
CA VAL A 84 -22.32 -12.90 1.06
C VAL A 84 -22.12 -11.91 2.22
N LYS A 85 -23.21 -11.50 2.88
CA LYS A 85 -23.15 -10.65 4.07
C LYS A 85 -22.35 -11.28 5.20
N SER A 86 -22.54 -12.58 5.45
CA SER A 86 -21.75 -13.33 6.45
C SER A 86 -20.27 -13.40 6.09
N VAL A 87 -19.95 -13.61 4.80
CA VAL A 87 -18.56 -13.64 4.30
C VAL A 87 -17.88 -12.28 4.50
N CYS A 88 -18.54 -11.19 4.13
CA CYS A 88 -18.02 -9.83 4.35
C CYS A 88 -17.79 -9.55 5.84
N ALA A 89 -18.75 -9.92 6.71
CA ALA A 89 -18.60 -9.77 8.14
C ALA A 89 -17.41 -10.56 8.70
N HIS A 90 -17.17 -11.78 8.21
CA HIS A 90 -16.00 -12.57 8.58
C HIS A 90 -14.70 -11.92 8.12
N LEU A 91 -14.57 -11.56 6.84
CA LEU A 91 -13.37 -10.92 6.27
C LEU A 91 -13.00 -9.61 6.98
N ALA A 92 -14.00 -8.82 7.40
CA ALA A 92 -13.80 -7.59 8.15
C ALA A 92 -13.06 -7.78 9.48
N THR A 93 -13.15 -8.97 10.10
CA THR A 93 -12.47 -9.28 11.37
C THR A 93 -10.97 -9.54 11.22
N SER A 94 -10.47 -9.70 10.00
CA SER A 94 -9.06 -10.04 9.77
C SER A 94 -8.11 -8.96 10.28
N ARG A 95 -8.42 -7.67 10.01
CA ARG A 95 -7.66 -6.48 10.45
C ARG A 95 -8.58 -5.25 10.65
N PRO A 96 -9.15 -5.05 11.85
CA PRO A 96 -10.18 -4.03 12.11
C PRO A 96 -9.76 -2.56 11.92
N THR A 97 -8.47 -2.28 11.75
CA THR A 97 -7.93 -0.92 11.52
C THR A 97 -7.62 -0.62 10.05
N ALA A 98 -7.72 -1.60 9.16
CA ALA A 98 -7.40 -1.44 7.75
C ALA A 98 -8.56 -0.79 6.99
N VAL A 99 -8.53 0.52 6.77
CA VAL A 99 -9.64 1.27 6.13
C VAL A 99 -10.00 0.73 4.74
N ASN A 100 -9.00 0.40 3.90
CA ASN A 100 -9.22 -0.16 2.56
C ASN A 100 -9.89 -1.54 2.57
N LEU A 101 -9.77 -2.31 3.66
CA LEU A 101 -10.51 -3.56 3.83
C LEU A 101 -12.02 -3.26 3.88
N PHE A 102 -12.43 -2.35 4.76
CA PHE A 102 -13.83 -1.98 4.93
C PHE A 102 -14.40 -1.33 3.67
N TRP A 103 -13.66 -0.40 3.06
CA TRP A 103 -14.07 0.22 1.79
C TRP A 103 -14.36 -0.81 0.70
N ALA A 104 -13.48 -1.80 0.52
CA ALA A 104 -13.67 -2.84 -0.49
C ALA A 104 -14.87 -3.73 -0.15
N LEU A 105 -15.02 -4.14 1.11
CA LEU A 105 -16.15 -4.96 1.58
C LEU A 105 -17.48 -4.22 1.44
N ASP A 106 -17.55 -2.94 1.79
CA ASP A 106 -18.74 -2.11 1.64
C ASP A 106 -19.14 -1.98 0.16
N ARG A 107 -18.18 -1.75 -0.73
CA ARG A 107 -18.40 -1.71 -2.18
C ARG A 107 -18.92 -3.03 -2.74
N MET A 108 -18.35 -4.14 -2.30
CA MET A 108 -18.82 -5.47 -2.67
C MET A 108 -20.23 -5.76 -2.13
N MET A 109 -20.54 -5.35 -0.90
CA MET A 109 -21.90 -5.45 -0.34
C MET A 109 -22.91 -4.59 -1.09
N GLN A 110 -22.55 -3.37 -1.49
CA GLN A 110 -23.41 -2.52 -2.31
C GLN A 110 -23.71 -3.20 -3.65
N LYS A 111 -22.70 -3.77 -4.31
CA LYS A 111 -22.91 -4.53 -5.55
C LYS A 111 -23.80 -5.75 -5.34
N ALA A 112 -23.62 -6.50 -4.26
CA ALA A 112 -24.44 -7.67 -3.93
C ALA A 112 -25.91 -7.30 -3.76
N ASN A 113 -26.20 -6.21 -3.04
CA ASN A 113 -27.57 -5.69 -2.89
C ASN A 113 -28.16 -5.27 -4.25
N GLN A 114 -27.42 -4.54 -5.07
CA GLN A 114 -27.87 -4.12 -6.41
C GLN A 114 -28.18 -5.32 -7.31
N ALA A 115 -27.36 -6.37 -7.28
CA ALA A 115 -27.59 -7.59 -8.06
C ALA A 115 -28.87 -8.32 -7.61
N ALA A 116 -29.09 -8.42 -6.29
CA ALA A 116 -30.29 -9.04 -5.73
C ALA A 116 -31.56 -8.23 -6.05
N GLU A 117 -31.51 -6.91 -5.93
CA GLU A 117 -32.63 -5.99 -6.26
C GLU A 117 -32.98 -6.00 -7.75
N ALA A 118 -31.98 -6.16 -8.62
CA ALA A 118 -32.16 -6.25 -10.07
C ALA A 118 -32.79 -7.59 -10.51
N GLY A 119 -32.95 -8.56 -9.61
CA GLY A 119 -33.55 -9.87 -9.92
C GLY A 119 -32.65 -10.76 -10.78
N LEU A 120 -31.33 -10.57 -10.70
CA LEU A 120 -30.36 -11.41 -11.40
C LEU A 120 -30.39 -12.85 -10.85
N SER A 121 -30.05 -13.82 -11.70
CA SER A 121 -29.81 -15.19 -11.24
C SER A 121 -28.60 -15.26 -10.29
N LEU A 122 -28.44 -16.37 -9.56
CA LEU A 122 -27.29 -16.58 -8.68
C LEU A 122 -25.95 -16.50 -9.43
N ALA A 123 -25.91 -17.05 -10.65
CA ALA A 123 -24.73 -17.02 -11.52
C ALA A 123 -24.41 -15.58 -11.95
N GLU A 124 -25.40 -14.85 -12.47
CA GLU A 124 -25.23 -13.45 -12.90
C GLU A 124 -24.85 -12.54 -11.73
N SER A 125 -25.41 -12.77 -10.54
CA SER A 125 -25.07 -12.02 -9.33
C SER A 125 -23.62 -12.27 -8.88
N THR A 126 -23.17 -13.51 -8.98
CA THR A 126 -21.79 -13.89 -8.66
C THR A 126 -20.80 -13.34 -9.68
N ASP A 127 -21.14 -13.38 -10.97
CA ASP A 127 -20.35 -12.77 -12.05
C ASP A 127 -20.26 -11.24 -11.86
N ALA A 128 -21.34 -10.59 -11.43
CA ALA A 128 -21.33 -9.15 -11.12
C ALA A 128 -20.37 -8.78 -9.97
N LEU A 129 -20.26 -9.64 -8.94
CA LEU A 129 -19.26 -9.48 -7.88
C LEU A 129 -17.84 -9.69 -8.41
N GLU A 130 -17.61 -10.70 -9.27
CA GLU A 130 -16.30 -10.93 -9.88
C GLU A 130 -15.85 -9.72 -10.72
N VAL A 131 -16.76 -9.17 -11.53
CA VAL A 131 -16.51 -7.95 -12.31
C VAL A 131 -16.17 -6.77 -11.39
N GLU A 132 -16.87 -6.62 -10.26
CA GLU A 132 -16.61 -5.53 -9.32
C GLU A 132 -15.25 -5.68 -8.62
N ALA A 133 -14.87 -6.89 -8.20
CA ALA A 133 -13.56 -7.15 -7.60
C ALA A 133 -12.41 -6.88 -8.59
N LEU A 134 -12.58 -7.28 -9.86
CA LEU A 134 -11.65 -6.95 -10.94
C LEU A 134 -11.58 -5.44 -11.20
N LEU A 135 -12.70 -4.74 -11.10
CA LEU A 135 -12.75 -3.29 -11.25
C LEU A 135 -12.01 -2.58 -10.11
N ILE A 136 -12.18 -3.02 -8.86
CA ILE A 136 -11.41 -2.52 -7.70
C ILE A 136 -9.90 -2.67 -7.95
N GLN A 137 -9.46 -3.83 -8.43
CA GLN A 137 -8.04 -4.05 -8.75
C GLN A 137 -7.54 -3.14 -9.88
N LYS A 138 -8.33 -2.99 -10.95
CA LYS A 138 -7.98 -2.17 -12.11
C LYS A 138 -7.92 -0.68 -11.77
N GLU A 139 -8.87 -0.20 -10.97
CA GLU A 139 -8.88 1.18 -10.51
C GLU A 139 -7.66 1.50 -9.66
N ASP A 140 -7.23 0.58 -8.78
CA ASP A 140 -6.01 0.75 -8.00
C ASP A 140 -4.74 0.78 -8.88
N GLU A 141 -4.64 -0.10 -9.89
CA GLU A 141 -3.54 -0.06 -10.87
C GLU A 141 -3.49 1.29 -11.59
N GLU A 142 -4.65 1.83 -12.00
CA GLU A 142 -4.73 3.11 -12.69
C GLU A 142 -4.38 4.29 -11.77
N VAL A 143 -4.85 4.27 -10.52
CA VAL A 143 -4.49 5.27 -9.50
C VAL A 143 -2.98 5.28 -9.27
N CYS A 144 -2.38 4.10 -9.06
CA CYS A 144 -0.94 3.95 -8.88
C CYS A 144 -0.16 4.47 -10.10
N ARG A 145 -0.61 4.13 -11.31
CA ARG A 145 -0.03 4.62 -12.57
C ARG A 145 -0.11 6.14 -12.66
N MET A 146 -1.27 6.74 -12.39
CA MET A 146 -1.47 8.19 -12.46
C MET A 146 -0.65 8.95 -11.42
N ILE A 147 -0.50 8.42 -10.21
CA ILE A 147 0.42 8.97 -9.20
C ILE A 147 1.86 8.97 -9.75
N GLY A 148 2.30 7.87 -10.34
CA GLY A 148 3.62 7.77 -10.98
C GLY A 148 3.80 8.77 -12.13
N GLU A 149 2.81 8.87 -13.02
CA GLU A 149 2.80 9.81 -14.14
C GLU A 149 2.91 11.27 -13.68
N HIS A 150 2.18 11.64 -12.64
CA HIS A 150 2.23 12.99 -12.07
C HIS A 150 3.53 13.26 -11.30
N ALA A 151 4.12 12.23 -10.70
CA ALA A 151 5.41 12.35 -10.02
C ALA A 151 6.59 12.44 -11.00
N LEU A 152 6.49 11.83 -12.19
CA LEU A 152 7.61 11.67 -13.11
C LEU A 152 8.28 12.98 -13.56
N PRO A 153 7.56 14.09 -13.83
CA PRO A 153 8.17 15.38 -14.14
C PRO A 153 9.03 15.98 -13.02
N LEU A 154 8.99 15.41 -11.80
CA LEU A 154 9.81 15.85 -10.67
C LEU A 154 11.20 15.18 -10.65
N PHE A 155 11.46 14.26 -11.57
CA PHE A 155 12.70 13.48 -11.61
C PHE A 155 13.44 13.65 -12.94
N GLU A 156 14.77 13.58 -12.87
CA GLU A 156 15.69 13.68 -14.00
C GLU A 156 16.56 12.42 -14.11
N ASP A 157 17.14 12.18 -15.29
CA ASP A 157 18.03 11.03 -15.49
C ASP A 157 19.27 11.12 -14.60
N GLY A 158 19.64 10.00 -13.96
CA GLY A 158 20.74 9.92 -13.02
C GLY A 158 20.46 10.47 -11.61
N MET A 159 19.25 10.97 -11.35
CA MET A 159 18.85 11.52 -10.05
C MET A 159 18.80 10.43 -8.98
N GLY A 160 19.34 10.74 -7.81
CA GLY A 160 19.21 9.96 -6.59
C GLY A 160 17.91 10.25 -5.86
N VAL A 161 17.11 9.22 -5.63
CA VAL A 161 15.80 9.31 -5.00
C VAL A 161 15.78 8.41 -3.77
N LEU A 162 15.48 8.96 -2.59
CA LEU A 162 15.39 8.20 -1.35
C LEU A 162 13.93 7.90 -1.00
N THR A 163 13.65 6.67 -0.60
CA THR A 163 12.33 6.24 -0.13
C THR A 163 12.41 5.45 1.18
N HIS A 164 11.27 5.34 1.86
CA HIS A 164 11.13 4.73 3.17
C HIS A 164 9.89 3.81 3.21
N CYS A 165 9.96 2.69 3.92
CA CYS A 165 8.97 1.61 3.91
C CYS A 165 8.86 0.90 2.55
N ASN A 166 7.71 0.26 2.31
CA ASN A 166 7.31 -0.30 1.03
C ASN A 166 5.93 0.24 0.64
N ALA A 167 5.94 1.25 -0.23
CA ALA A 167 4.76 1.76 -0.92
C ALA A 167 4.79 1.29 -2.39
N GLY A 168 5.06 -0.01 -2.50
CA GLY A 168 5.49 -0.75 -3.68
C GLY A 168 4.38 -1.34 -4.53
N GLY A 169 4.74 -1.95 -5.67
CA GLY A 169 3.83 -2.81 -6.42
C GLY A 169 3.41 -4.05 -5.61
N LEU A 170 4.21 -4.46 -4.63
CA LEU A 170 3.82 -5.50 -3.67
C LEU A 170 2.73 -5.05 -2.67
N ALA A 171 2.59 -3.74 -2.43
CA ALA A 171 1.61 -3.18 -1.50
C ALA A 171 0.29 -2.77 -2.19
N THR A 172 0.26 -2.76 -3.52
CA THR A 172 -0.87 -2.35 -4.36
C THR A 172 -1.19 -3.41 -5.41
N ALA A 173 -2.08 -3.12 -6.36
CA ALA A 173 -2.35 -3.96 -7.52
C ALA A 173 -1.12 -4.07 -8.43
N LYS A 174 -0.44 -2.94 -8.66
CA LYS A 174 0.75 -2.80 -9.51
C LYS A 174 1.39 -1.43 -9.31
N TYR A 175 2.66 -1.29 -9.71
CA TYR A 175 3.48 -0.07 -9.67
C TYR A 175 3.79 0.47 -8.27
N GLY A 176 2.81 0.50 -7.36
CA GLY A 176 2.90 1.15 -6.05
C GLY A 176 2.50 2.62 -6.12
N THR A 177 2.76 3.37 -5.06
CA THR A 177 2.56 4.84 -5.06
C THR A 177 3.91 5.53 -5.14
N ALA A 178 4.74 5.43 -4.10
CA ALA A 178 6.06 6.07 -4.10
C ALA A 178 7.05 5.42 -5.06
N THR A 179 6.88 4.13 -5.36
CA THR A 179 7.71 3.40 -6.33
C THR A 179 7.21 3.50 -7.77
N ALA A 180 5.93 3.86 -8.00
CA ALA A 180 5.39 4.01 -9.35
C ALA A 180 6.22 4.91 -10.26
N PRO A 181 6.67 6.12 -9.85
CA PRO A 181 7.53 6.91 -10.71
C PRO A 181 8.88 6.26 -11.00
N MET A 182 9.38 5.38 -10.13
CA MET A 182 10.65 4.67 -10.35
C MET A 182 10.50 3.63 -11.48
N TYR A 183 9.41 2.88 -11.48
CA TYR A 183 9.07 1.97 -12.57
C TYR A 183 8.84 2.72 -13.88
N LEU A 184 8.02 3.77 -13.87
CA LEU A 184 7.73 4.55 -15.07
C LEU A 184 8.97 5.30 -15.60
N ALA A 185 9.86 5.76 -14.72
CA ALA A 185 11.14 6.34 -15.11
C ALA A 185 11.97 5.33 -15.90
N GLN A 186 12.13 4.11 -15.37
CA GLN A 186 12.87 3.05 -16.05
C GLN A 186 12.23 2.69 -17.41
N GLU A 187 10.91 2.57 -17.48
CA GLU A 187 10.17 2.33 -18.73
C GLU A 187 10.40 3.43 -19.78
N ARG A 188 10.67 4.68 -19.34
CA ARG A 188 10.99 5.82 -20.21
C ARG A 188 12.48 6.08 -20.42
N GLY A 189 13.35 5.20 -19.91
CA GLY A 189 14.80 5.35 -20.03
C GLY A 189 15.40 6.46 -19.15
N ILE A 190 14.71 6.83 -18.07
CA ILE A 190 15.21 7.70 -17.00
C ILE A 190 15.74 6.79 -15.88
N HIS A 191 17.05 6.80 -15.68
CA HIS A 191 17.74 5.89 -14.76
C HIS A 191 17.93 6.56 -13.41
N LEU A 192 16.98 6.33 -12.50
CA LEU A 192 17.06 6.80 -11.12
C LEU A 192 17.98 5.90 -10.29
N LYS A 193 18.70 6.50 -9.34
CA LYS A 193 19.48 5.79 -8.31
C LYS A 193 18.67 5.78 -7.01
N VAL A 194 17.99 4.69 -6.72
CA VAL A 194 17.10 4.61 -5.58
C VAL A 194 17.88 4.28 -4.31
N PHE A 195 17.66 5.03 -3.24
CA PHE A 195 18.12 4.70 -1.90
C PHE A 195 16.92 4.26 -1.07
N ALA A 196 16.92 3.01 -0.61
CA ALA A 196 15.85 2.46 0.21
C ALA A 196 16.34 2.34 1.66
N ASP A 197 15.68 3.04 2.58
CA ASP A 197 15.88 2.81 4.01
C ASP A 197 15.34 1.44 4.41
N GLU A 198 16.04 0.68 5.25
CA GLU A 198 15.65 -0.69 5.62
C GLU A 198 14.29 -0.76 6.31
N THR A 199 13.91 0.32 7.01
CA THR A 199 12.63 0.54 7.69
C THR A 199 12.44 -0.37 8.90
N ARG A 200 13.24 -0.17 9.96
CA ARG A 200 13.03 -0.88 11.24
C ARG A 200 11.71 -0.45 11.90
N PRO A 201 11.09 -1.34 12.71
CA PRO A 201 11.57 -2.67 13.07
C PRO A 201 11.20 -3.80 12.10
N VAL A 202 10.20 -3.60 11.22
CA VAL A 202 9.59 -4.66 10.39
C VAL A 202 10.37 -4.96 9.10
N LEU A 203 11.28 -4.06 8.72
CA LEU A 203 12.23 -4.19 7.62
C LEU A 203 11.55 -4.22 6.23
N GLN A 204 10.50 -3.42 6.03
CA GLN A 204 9.79 -3.37 4.75
C GLN A 204 10.69 -2.91 3.61
N GLY A 205 11.50 -1.87 3.81
CA GLY A 205 12.37 -1.37 2.75
C GLY A 205 13.46 -2.38 2.37
N ALA A 206 14.05 -3.07 3.34
CA ALA A 206 15.04 -4.12 3.07
C ALA A 206 14.42 -5.35 2.40
N ARG A 207 13.28 -5.83 2.89
CA ARG A 207 12.72 -7.12 2.47
C ARG A 207 11.85 -7.04 1.23
N LEU A 208 11.20 -5.89 1.00
CA LEU A 208 10.22 -5.71 -0.07
C LEU A 208 10.68 -4.69 -1.09
N THR A 209 11.02 -3.46 -0.68
CA THR A 209 11.36 -2.38 -1.62
C THR A 209 12.65 -2.67 -2.37
N ALA A 210 13.73 -2.98 -1.65
CA ALA A 210 14.99 -3.35 -2.28
C ALA A 210 14.83 -4.60 -3.17
N PHE A 211 14.03 -5.57 -2.72
CA PHE A 211 13.75 -6.78 -3.49
C PHE A 211 12.97 -6.50 -4.78
N GLU A 212 11.83 -5.80 -4.73
CA GLU A 212 10.98 -5.55 -5.90
C GLU A 212 11.65 -4.62 -6.93
N LEU A 213 12.43 -3.64 -6.48
CA LEU A 213 13.16 -2.73 -7.35
C LEU A 213 14.34 -3.44 -8.02
N GLN A 214 15.13 -4.21 -7.25
CA GLN A 214 16.21 -5.03 -7.80
C GLN A 214 15.67 -6.06 -8.80
N GLN A 215 14.56 -6.72 -8.45
CA GLN A 215 13.89 -7.68 -9.32
C GLN A 215 13.44 -7.05 -10.63
N ALA A 216 13.13 -5.75 -10.66
CA ALA A 216 12.79 -5.02 -11.89
C ALA A 216 13.99 -4.40 -12.62
N GLY A 217 15.21 -4.57 -12.10
CA GLY A 217 16.43 -4.00 -12.68
C GLY A 217 16.61 -2.51 -12.41
N ILE A 218 15.90 -1.95 -11.43
CA ILE A 218 16.10 -0.57 -10.96
C ILE A 218 17.35 -0.54 -10.07
N ASP A 219 18.22 0.45 -10.28
CA ASP A 219 19.41 0.65 -9.45
C ASP A 219 18.99 1.06 -8.04
N VAL A 220 19.08 0.13 -7.09
CA VAL A 220 18.68 0.32 -5.69
C VAL A 220 19.83 0.03 -4.73
N THR A 221 20.06 0.97 -3.83
CA THR A 221 21.00 0.86 -2.71
C THR A 221 20.23 0.80 -1.39
N LEU A 222 20.40 -0.28 -0.63
CA LEU A 222 19.80 -0.46 0.69
C LEU A 222 20.64 0.26 1.77
N LEU A 223 19.97 0.97 2.68
CA LEU A 223 20.56 1.71 3.79
C LEU A 223 19.94 1.26 5.12
N CYS A 224 20.70 1.32 6.22
CA CYS A 224 20.04 1.40 7.53
C CYS A 224 19.42 2.79 7.70
N ASP A 225 18.32 2.91 8.45
CA ASP A 225 17.56 4.15 8.60
C ASP A 225 18.43 5.33 9.08
N ASN A 226 19.42 5.06 9.94
CA ASN A 226 20.35 6.06 10.47
C ASN A 226 21.40 6.55 9.46
N MET A 227 21.45 5.99 8.25
CA MET A 227 22.40 6.37 7.20
C MET A 227 21.82 7.40 6.22
N ALA A 228 20.52 7.70 6.28
CA ALA A 228 19.85 8.68 5.41
C ALA A 228 20.56 10.05 5.42
N GLY A 229 20.92 10.55 6.60
CA GLY A 229 21.67 11.81 6.73
C GLY A 229 23.05 11.76 6.06
N MET A 230 23.72 10.61 6.06
CA MET A 230 25.02 10.46 5.39
C MET A 230 24.90 10.59 3.87
N VAL A 231 23.94 9.89 3.26
CA VAL A 231 23.75 9.95 1.79
C VAL A 231 23.25 11.32 1.34
N MET A 232 22.39 11.98 2.14
CA MET A 232 21.98 13.36 1.91
C MET A 232 23.16 14.34 2.00
N SER A 233 24.01 14.21 3.04
CA SER A 233 25.18 15.08 3.23
C SER A 233 26.22 15.01 2.11
N LYS A 234 26.28 13.86 1.41
CA LYS A 234 27.15 13.65 0.24
C LYS A 234 26.56 14.20 -1.06
N GLY A 235 25.33 14.72 -1.01
CA GLY A 235 24.60 15.17 -2.20
C GLY A 235 24.20 14.03 -3.12
N TRP A 236 24.10 12.79 -2.62
CA TRP A 236 23.71 11.64 -3.43
C TRP A 236 22.20 11.56 -3.65
N VAL A 237 21.41 12.21 -2.80
CA VAL A 237 19.95 12.27 -2.87
C VAL A 237 19.53 13.67 -3.30
N GLN A 238 18.67 13.78 -4.30
CA GLN A 238 18.10 15.05 -4.76
C GLN A 238 16.57 15.12 -4.59
N ALA A 239 15.91 14.01 -4.27
CA ALA A 239 14.51 13.99 -3.88
C ALA A 239 14.23 12.88 -2.86
N VAL A 240 13.28 13.11 -1.96
CA VAL A 240 12.66 12.07 -1.14
C VAL A 240 11.23 11.86 -1.62
N ILE A 241 10.81 10.61 -1.79
CA ILE A 241 9.42 10.25 -2.03
C ILE A 241 9.00 9.09 -1.13
N VAL A 242 7.91 9.27 -0.39
CA VAL A 242 7.35 8.26 0.52
C VAL A 242 5.89 7.99 0.17
N GLY A 243 5.38 6.84 0.60
CA GLY A 243 3.94 6.59 0.62
C GLY A 243 3.26 7.31 1.79
N THR A 244 2.03 6.93 2.09
CA THR A 244 1.30 7.38 3.27
C THR A 244 0.26 6.35 3.68
N ASP A 245 -0.06 6.35 4.98
CA ASP A 245 -1.17 5.58 5.55
C ASP A 245 -2.40 6.46 5.80
N ARG A 246 -2.21 7.77 6.02
CA ARG A 246 -3.28 8.77 6.14
C ARG A 246 -2.75 10.19 5.94
N VAL A 247 -3.50 11.01 5.23
CA VAL A 247 -3.27 12.47 5.14
C VAL A 247 -4.44 13.19 5.80
N ALA A 248 -4.17 14.04 6.80
CA ALA A 248 -5.17 14.87 7.45
C ALA A 248 -5.60 16.05 6.55
N ALA A 249 -6.71 16.71 6.89
CA ALA A 249 -7.25 17.84 6.14
C ALA A 249 -6.26 18.99 5.96
N ASN A 250 -5.39 19.26 6.94
CA ASN A 250 -4.35 20.29 6.85
C ASN A 250 -3.10 19.87 6.06
N GLY A 251 -3.05 18.63 5.56
CA GLY A 251 -1.91 18.07 4.84
C GLY A 251 -0.86 17.36 5.71
N ASP A 252 -1.09 17.23 7.03
CA ASP A 252 -0.20 16.42 7.87
C ASP A 252 -0.29 14.95 7.47
N VAL A 253 0.85 14.28 7.47
CA VAL A 253 0.97 12.94 6.88
C VAL A 253 1.36 11.94 7.95
N ALA A 254 0.49 10.97 8.22
CA ALA A 254 0.87 9.76 8.94
C ALA A 254 1.44 8.74 7.95
N ASN A 255 2.63 8.24 8.26
CA ASN A 255 3.29 7.18 7.49
C ASN A 255 4.19 6.35 8.42
N LYS A 256 4.81 5.30 7.89
CA LYS A 256 5.71 4.41 8.63
C LYS A 256 6.71 5.18 9.51
N ILE A 257 6.88 4.72 10.76
CA ILE A 257 7.86 5.25 11.70
C ILE A 257 9.23 5.42 11.05
N GLY A 258 9.82 6.60 11.20
CA GLY A 258 11.03 7.02 10.49
C GLY A 258 10.78 8.11 9.45
N THR A 259 9.54 8.22 8.93
CA THR A 259 9.18 9.19 7.88
C THR A 259 9.37 10.62 8.35
N TYR A 260 8.92 10.97 9.55
CA TYR A 260 9.12 12.31 10.11
C TYR A 260 10.60 12.65 10.28
N SER A 261 11.39 11.70 10.78
CA SER A 261 12.85 11.90 10.93
C SER A 261 13.52 12.15 9.58
N LEU A 262 13.10 11.41 8.55
CA LEU A 262 13.57 11.58 7.19
C LEU A 262 13.17 12.95 6.61
N ALA A 263 11.95 13.42 6.88
CA ALA A 263 11.46 14.72 6.44
C ALA A 263 12.25 15.89 7.07
N VAL A 264 12.59 15.76 8.36
CA VAL A 264 13.47 16.70 9.06
C VAL A 264 14.86 16.75 8.42
N LEU A 265 15.45 15.60 8.10
CA LEU A 265 16.75 15.52 7.41
C LEU A 265 16.67 16.13 6.00
N ALA A 266 15.65 15.81 5.23
CA ALA A 266 15.45 16.35 3.89
C ALA A 266 15.37 17.89 3.94
N LYS A 267 14.61 18.45 4.89
CA LYS A 267 14.53 19.90 5.10
C LYS A 267 15.88 20.51 5.46
N ALA A 268 16.64 19.90 6.37
CA ALA A 268 17.97 20.38 6.78
C ALA A 268 18.98 20.40 5.62
N HIS A 269 18.82 19.51 4.64
CA HIS A 269 19.65 19.43 3.44
C HIS A 269 19.05 20.14 2.21
N ASN A 270 17.92 20.84 2.35
CA ASN A 270 17.19 21.49 1.24
C ASN A 270 16.79 20.52 0.12
N ILE A 271 16.44 19.28 0.46
CA ILE A 271 15.96 18.26 -0.46
C ILE A 271 14.43 18.27 -0.46
N PRO A 272 13.76 18.31 -1.64
CA PRO A 272 12.31 18.24 -1.70
C PRO A 272 11.79 16.90 -1.18
N PHE A 273 10.74 16.97 -0.37
CA PHE A 273 10.10 15.82 0.26
C PHE A 273 8.68 15.65 -0.29
N TYR A 274 8.47 14.58 -1.03
CA TYR A 274 7.20 14.29 -1.70
C TYR A 274 6.46 13.14 -1.02
N VAL A 275 5.14 13.23 -1.00
CA VAL A 275 4.25 12.19 -0.47
C VAL A 275 3.36 11.69 -1.58
N ALA A 276 3.46 10.42 -1.93
CA ALA A 276 2.61 9.77 -2.90
C ALA A 276 1.37 9.19 -2.20
N SER A 277 0.20 9.77 -2.46
CA SER A 277 -1.06 9.46 -1.78
C SER A 277 -2.20 9.34 -2.77
N PRO A 278 -2.96 8.22 -2.81
CA PRO A 278 -4.24 8.21 -3.50
C PRO A 278 -5.25 9.07 -2.74
N LEU A 279 -6.31 9.56 -3.42
CA LEU A 279 -7.37 10.33 -2.76
C LEU A 279 -8.05 9.53 -1.64
N SER A 280 -8.15 8.22 -1.79
CA SER A 280 -8.73 7.32 -0.78
C SER A 280 -8.00 7.32 0.57
N THR A 281 -6.77 7.81 0.63
CA THR A 281 -5.95 7.92 1.85
C THR A 281 -6.03 9.31 2.51
N ILE A 282 -6.67 10.28 1.84
CA ILE A 282 -6.87 11.64 2.37
C ILE A 282 -8.16 11.67 3.20
N ASP A 283 -8.01 11.95 4.48
CA ASP A 283 -9.08 12.02 5.47
C ASP A 283 -9.39 13.49 5.81
N LEU A 284 -10.28 14.09 5.02
CA LEU A 284 -10.75 15.48 5.25
C LEU A 284 -11.55 15.64 6.55
N SER A 285 -11.95 14.56 7.22
CA SER A 285 -12.66 14.62 8.50
C SER A 285 -11.71 14.78 9.69
N THR A 286 -10.45 14.36 9.53
CA THR A 286 -9.39 14.53 10.53
C THR A 286 -8.68 15.86 10.29
N ALA A 287 -8.86 16.83 11.20
CA ALA A 287 -8.41 18.20 10.98
C ALA A 287 -6.88 18.37 10.91
N SER A 288 -6.13 17.64 11.74
CA SER A 288 -4.67 17.71 11.83
C SER A 288 -4.05 16.37 12.22
N GLY A 289 -2.73 16.26 12.06
CA GLY A 289 -1.99 15.04 12.37
C GLY A 289 -2.05 14.61 13.85
N ASP A 290 -2.18 15.55 14.78
CA ASP A 290 -2.31 15.27 16.22
C ASP A 290 -3.57 14.45 16.58
N LEU A 291 -4.56 14.44 15.69
CA LEU A 291 -5.80 13.68 15.85
C LEU A 291 -5.72 12.27 15.26
N ILE A 292 -4.60 11.91 14.61
CA ILE A 292 -4.40 10.58 14.04
C ILE A 292 -3.93 9.62 15.16
N PRO A 293 -4.70 8.57 15.50
CA PRO A 293 -4.26 7.59 16.48
C PRO A 293 -3.09 6.77 15.93
N ILE A 294 -2.02 6.66 16.72
CA ILE A 294 -0.82 5.90 16.35
C ILE A 294 -0.87 4.49 16.96
N GLU A 295 -0.78 3.48 16.10
CA GLU A 295 -0.67 2.07 16.50
C GLU A 295 0.67 1.82 17.19
N GLU A 296 0.65 1.31 18.42
CA GLU A 296 1.82 0.70 19.06
C GLU A 296 1.81 -0.81 18.87
N ARG A 297 2.96 -1.38 18.50
CA ARG A 297 3.10 -2.82 18.17
C ARG A 297 3.95 -3.56 19.19
N ALA A 298 3.94 -4.88 19.06
CA ALA A 298 4.62 -5.81 19.95
C ALA A 298 6.12 -5.47 20.10
N ALA A 299 6.65 -5.62 21.32
CA ALA A 299 8.03 -5.30 21.67
C ALA A 299 9.04 -6.22 20.97
N GLU A 300 8.60 -7.41 20.57
CA GLU A 300 9.36 -8.45 19.88
C GLU A 300 9.81 -8.00 18.48
N GLU A 301 9.09 -7.10 17.80
CA GLU A 301 9.56 -6.56 16.51
C GLU A 301 10.89 -5.81 16.67
N VAL A 302 11.05 -5.09 17.80
CA VAL A 302 12.28 -4.38 18.13
C VAL A 302 13.31 -5.34 18.73
N THR A 303 12.91 -6.13 19.73
CA THR A 303 13.83 -6.92 20.56
C THR A 303 14.23 -8.27 19.96
N GLU A 304 13.51 -8.78 18.96
CA GLU A 304 13.73 -10.05 18.28
C GLU A 304 13.86 -9.89 16.75
N GLY A 305 14.40 -8.73 16.32
CA GLY A 305 14.69 -8.47 14.92
C GLY A 305 15.54 -9.57 14.27
N PHE A 306 15.33 -9.83 12.98
CA PHE A 306 16.02 -10.89 12.23
C PHE A 306 15.82 -12.32 12.78
N GLY A 307 14.71 -12.55 13.52
CA GLY A 307 14.39 -13.85 14.10
C GLY A 307 15.29 -14.26 15.28
N LYS A 308 16.03 -13.30 15.85
CA LYS A 308 16.92 -13.52 16.99
C LYS A 308 16.78 -12.38 17.98
N ARG A 309 16.89 -12.67 19.27
CA ARG A 309 16.87 -11.64 20.31
C ARG A 309 18.10 -10.73 20.20
N THR A 310 17.87 -9.42 20.01
CA THR A 310 18.88 -8.37 19.86
C THR A 310 18.88 -7.37 21.03
N ALA A 311 17.96 -7.51 21.99
CA ALA A 311 17.90 -6.68 23.19
C ALA A 311 17.75 -7.51 24.48
N PRO A 312 18.15 -6.98 25.66
CA PRO A 312 18.00 -7.67 26.94
C PRO A 312 16.56 -8.11 27.23
N LYS A 313 16.38 -9.26 27.88
CA LYS A 313 15.06 -9.72 28.34
C LYS A 313 14.49 -8.74 29.37
N GLY A 314 13.22 -8.37 29.21
CA GLY A 314 12.49 -7.49 30.15
C GLY A 314 12.76 -6.00 30.00
N VAL A 315 13.56 -5.56 29.01
CA VAL A 315 13.72 -4.13 28.71
C VAL A 315 12.39 -3.54 28.24
N LYS A 316 12.06 -2.33 28.67
CA LYS A 316 10.88 -1.60 28.17
C LYS A 316 11.12 -1.18 26.73
N VAL A 317 10.08 -1.27 25.91
CA VAL A 317 10.12 -0.91 24.49
C VAL A 317 9.01 0.07 24.20
N TYR A 318 9.33 1.08 23.39
CA TYR A 318 8.37 1.96 22.74
C TYR A 318 8.44 1.67 21.25
N ASN A 319 7.34 1.21 20.67
CA ASN A 319 7.30 0.75 19.28
C ASN A 319 6.06 1.28 18.53
N PRO A 320 5.99 2.61 18.28
CA PRO A 320 4.99 3.17 17.40
C PRO A 320 5.25 2.68 15.97
N ALA A 321 4.20 2.20 15.30
CA ALA A 321 4.28 1.71 13.93
C ALA A 321 4.32 2.85 12.90
N PHE A 322 3.92 4.06 13.29
CA PHE A 322 3.78 5.23 12.44
C PHE A 322 4.26 6.48 13.19
N ASP A 323 4.63 7.50 12.43
CA ASP A 323 4.79 8.87 12.93
C ASP A 323 4.00 9.85 12.07
N VAL A 324 3.89 11.09 12.53
CA VAL A 324 3.21 12.18 11.81
C VAL A 324 4.28 13.15 11.32
N THR A 325 4.30 13.39 10.02
CA THR A 325 5.10 14.44 9.37
C THR A 325 4.23 15.69 9.20
N PRO A 326 4.54 16.80 9.89
CA PRO A 326 3.83 18.06 9.70
C PRO A 326 3.95 18.56 8.26
N ASN A 327 2.88 19.14 7.74
CA ASN A 327 2.81 19.57 6.34
C ASN A 327 3.88 20.61 5.94
N GLU A 328 4.49 21.32 6.89
CA GLU A 328 5.60 22.27 6.64
C GLU A 328 6.89 21.61 6.12
N TYR A 329 7.04 20.29 6.32
CA TYR A 329 8.13 19.49 5.77
C TYR A 329 7.79 18.93 4.38
N VAL A 330 6.51 18.92 3.99
CA VAL A 330 6.04 18.32 2.74
C VAL A 330 6.10 19.34 1.61
N THR A 331 6.89 19.03 0.58
CA THR A 331 7.03 19.88 -0.61
C THR A 331 5.81 19.78 -1.54
N ALA A 332 5.26 18.56 -1.69
CA ALA A 332 4.02 18.31 -2.40
C ALA A 332 3.43 16.94 -2.05
N ILE A 333 2.11 16.82 -2.19
CA ILE A 333 1.38 15.55 -2.14
C ILE A 333 0.97 15.20 -3.58
N ILE A 334 1.36 14.02 -4.05
CA ILE A 334 1.15 13.57 -5.41
C ILE A 334 0.01 12.55 -5.40
N THR A 335 -1.02 12.84 -6.17
CA THR A 335 -2.26 12.04 -6.25
C THR A 335 -2.54 11.62 -7.69
N GLU A 336 -3.51 10.74 -7.88
CA GLU A 336 -4.06 10.40 -9.19
C GLU A 336 -4.69 11.59 -9.93
N LYS A 337 -4.94 12.71 -9.23
CA LYS A 337 -5.46 13.96 -9.81
C LYS A 337 -4.41 15.04 -10.07
N GLY A 338 -3.17 14.83 -9.62
CA GLY A 338 -2.07 15.76 -9.84
C GLY A 338 -1.24 16.01 -8.60
N ILE A 339 -0.39 17.03 -8.69
CA ILE A 339 0.52 17.46 -7.63
C ILE A 339 -0.14 18.59 -6.83
N VAL A 340 -0.40 18.34 -5.55
CA VAL A 340 -0.94 19.30 -4.59
C VAL A 340 0.21 19.95 -3.83
N ARG A 341 0.18 21.28 -3.71
CA ARG A 341 1.14 22.06 -2.93
C ARG A 341 0.42 22.88 -1.87
N ALA A 342 1.19 23.44 -0.94
CA ALA A 342 0.65 24.38 0.04
C ALA A 342 -0.04 25.59 -0.64
N PRO A 343 -1.10 26.16 -0.03
CA PRO A 343 -1.67 25.76 1.25
C PRO A 343 -2.55 24.51 1.09
N PHE A 344 -2.25 23.48 1.91
CA PHE A 344 -2.78 22.13 1.68
C PHE A 344 -4.26 22.01 2.03
N GLN A 345 -4.74 22.74 3.04
CA GLN A 345 -6.12 22.64 3.50
C GLN A 345 -7.13 22.98 2.39
N GLU A 346 -6.88 24.07 1.66
CA GLU A 346 -7.72 24.53 0.56
C GLU A 346 -7.55 23.63 -0.66
N ASN A 347 -6.30 23.32 -1.02
CA ASN A 347 -6.01 22.60 -2.26
C ASN A 347 -6.40 21.11 -2.17
N LEU A 348 -6.29 20.48 -1.00
CA LEU A 348 -6.80 19.12 -0.79
C LEU A 348 -8.33 19.10 -0.83
N ALA A 349 -9.02 20.05 -0.19
CA ALA A 349 -10.48 20.13 -0.24
C ALA A 349 -11.01 20.32 -1.67
N ALA A 350 -10.32 21.12 -2.50
CA ALA A 350 -10.69 21.35 -3.89
C ALA A 350 -10.72 20.07 -4.73
N LEU A 351 -9.81 19.12 -4.50
CA LEU A 351 -9.77 17.85 -5.23
C LEU A 351 -11.05 17.01 -5.08
N PHE A 352 -11.74 17.14 -3.94
CA PHE A 352 -12.97 16.42 -3.64
C PHE A 352 -14.23 17.19 -4.06
N ALA A 353 -14.14 18.51 -4.22
CA ALA A 353 -15.25 19.32 -4.72
C ALA A 353 -15.51 19.08 -6.22
N GLU A 354 -14.47 18.78 -7.00
CA GLU A 354 -14.57 18.43 -8.43
C GLU A 354 -15.19 17.04 -8.70
N ASN A 355 -15.47 16.25 -7.65
CA ASN A 355 -16.05 14.90 -7.74
C ASN A 355 -17.56 14.84 -7.41
N LYS A 356 -18.22 15.99 -7.23
CA LYS A 356 -19.67 16.09 -6.95
C LYS A 356 -20.49 16.45 -8.18
#